data_AF-A0A6B2EL83-F1
#
_entry.id   AF-A0A6B2EL83-F1
#
_cell.length_a   1.000
_cell.length_b   1.000
_cell.length_c   1.000
_cell.angle_alpha   90.00
_cell.angle_beta   90.00
_cell.angle_gamma   90.00
#
_symmetry.space_group_name_H-M   'P 1'
#
loop_
_entity.id
_entity.type
_entity.pdbx_description
1 polymer ?
#
loop_
_entity_poly.entity_id
_entity_poly.type
_entity_poly.pdbx_seq_one_letter_code
_entity_poly.pdbx_strand_id
1 'polypeptide(L)' 'MNYQSETLRRLLNQWPGKKLFGIYRFLPAFFVLGAVLEYSMINWTVGETNFYNTYKKRQAKNIVEERLHAAQADK' A
#
# COMPACT_ATOMS: atom_id res chain seq x y z
N MET A 1 25.64 4.46 33.42
CA MET A 1 24.83 5.65 33.06
C MET A 1 23.70 5.17 32.15
N ASN A 2 22.47 5.14 32.67
CA ASN A 2 21.31 4.76 31.86
C ASN A 2 21.01 5.90 30.89
N TYR A 3 21.22 5.68 29.59
CA TYR A 3 20.75 6.57 28.53
C TYR A 3 19.23 6.42 28.39
N GLN A 4 18.49 6.78 29.44
CA GLN A 4 17.07 7.05 29.28
C GLN A 4 16.99 8.44 28.68
N SER A 5 16.78 8.47 27.37
CA SER A 5 16.44 9.67 26.63
C SER A 5 15.19 10.29 27.25
N GLU A 6 15.41 11.28 28.11
CA GLU A 6 14.37 12.04 28.81
C GLU A 6 13.30 12.57 27.84
N THR A 7 13.70 12.84 26.60
CA THR A 7 12.83 13.18 25.46
C THR A 7 11.88 12.04 25.07
N LEU A 8 12.37 10.81 24.89
CA LEU A 8 11.52 9.65 24.62
C LEU A 8 10.54 9.39 25.77
N ARG A 9 11.02 9.54 27.01
CA ARG A 9 10.20 9.37 28.22
C ARG A 9 9.10 10.42 28.34
N ARG A 10 9.38 11.68 28.00
CA ARG A 10 8.39 12.77 27.93
C ARG A 10 7.36 12.52 26.83
N LEU A 11 7.79 12.15 25.63
CA LEU A 11 6.89 11.83 24.52
C LEU A 11 5.95 10.65 24.85
N LEU A 12 6.48 9.57 25.44
CA LEU A 12 5.69 8.42 25.87
C LEU A 12 4.74 8.73 27.05
N ASN A 13 5.05 9.73 27.88
CA ASN A 13 4.18 10.20 28.96
C ASN A 13 3.08 11.15 28.48
N GLN A 14 3.28 11.84 27.37
CA GLN A 14 2.30 12.75 26.77
C GLN A 14 1.21 11.99 25.98
N TRP A 15 1.35 10.68 25.83
CA TRP A 15 0.37 9.84 25.14
C TRP A 15 -0.98 9.82 25.90
N PRO A 16 -2.07 10.32 25.29
CA PRO A 16 -3.39 10.29 25.92
C PRO A 16 -3.88 8.85 26.06
N GLY A 17 -4.52 8.52 27.19
CA GLY A 17 -4.99 7.15 27.46
C GLY A 17 -4.14 6.35 28.45
N LYS A 18 -3.04 6.92 28.99
CA LYS A 18 -2.24 6.27 30.05
C LYS A 18 -3.06 5.86 31.29
N LYS A 19 -4.13 6.60 31.62
CA LYS A 19 -5.01 6.34 32.77
C LYS A 19 -6.12 5.31 32.50
N LEU A 20 -6.55 5.16 31.24
CA LEU A 20 -7.66 4.28 30.85
C LEU A 20 -7.18 2.97 30.22
N PHE A 21 -6.09 2.99 29.46
CA PHE A 21 -5.60 1.85 28.68
C PHE A 21 -4.34 1.19 29.28
N GLY A 22 -3.73 1.77 30.33
CA GLY A 22 -2.63 1.15 31.07
C GLY A 22 -1.50 0.60 30.19
N ILE A 23 -1.24 -0.72 30.29
CA ILE A 23 -0.23 -1.45 29.50
C ILE A 23 -0.61 -1.49 28.00
N TYR A 24 -1.91 -1.50 27.67
CA TYR A 24 -2.44 -1.61 26.31
C TYR A 24 -2.59 -0.26 25.59
N ARG A 25 -2.02 0.83 26.09
CA ARG A 25 -2.08 2.18 25.48
C ARG A 25 -1.59 2.26 24.02
N PHE A 26 -0.76 1.30 23.60
CA PHE A 26 -0.25 1.22 22.23
C PHE A 26 -1.14 0.39 21.31
N LEU A 27 -2.08 -0.38 21.86
CA LEU A 27 -2.96 -1.24 21.07
C LEU A 27 -3.76 -0.47 20.01
N PRO A 28 -4.38 0.70 20.33
CA PRO A 28 -5.07 1.49 19.30
C PRO A 28 -4.11 2.00 18.22
N ALA A 29 -2.86 2.32 18.57
CA ALA A 29 -1.86 2.78 17.62
C ALA A 29 -1.46 1.67 16.65
N PHE A 30 -1.25 0.45 17.14
CA PHE A 30 -0.97 -0.72 16.31
C PHE A 30 -2.15 -1.09 15.41
N PHE A 31 -3.39 -0.94 15.91
CA PHE A 31 -4.59 -1.15 15.10
C PHE A 31 -4.70 -0.17 13.94
N VAL A 32 -4.52 1.12 14.23
CA VAL A 32 -4.52 2.17 13.18
C VAL A 32 -3.37 1.97 12.21
N LEU A 33 -2.17 1.62 12.69
CA LEU A 33 -1.04 1.30 11.82
C LEU A 33 -1.33 0.10 10.91
N GLY A 34 -1.97 -0.95 11.44
CA GLY A 34 -2.41 -2.09 10.65
C GLY A 34 -3.42 -1.69 9.57
N ALA A 35 -4.44 -0.91 9.93
CA ALA A 35 -5.43 -0.41 8.97
C ALA A 35 -4.80 0.50 7.90
N VAL A 36 -3.85 1.37 8.28
CA VAL A 36 -3.11 2.20 7.33
C VAL A 36 -2.23 1.34 6.43
N LEU A 37 -1.62 0.28 6.95
CA LEU A 37 -0.80 -0.64 6.16
C LEU A 37 -1.66 -1.42 5.17
N GLU A 38 -2.82 -1.94 5.58
CA GLU A 38 -3.77 -2.59 4.69
C GLU A 38 -4.29 -1.62 3.61
N TYR A 39 -4.68 -0.42 4.02
CA TYR A 39 -5.10 0.63 3.09
C TYR A 39 -3.98 1.02 2.13
N SER A 40 -2.74 1.09 2.63
CA SER A 40 -1.56 1.33 1.81
C SER A 40 -1.33 0.15 0.87
N MET A 41 -1.40 -1.10 1.28
CA MET A 41 -1.26 -2.23 0.35
C MET A 41 -2.27 -2.16 -0.81
N ILE A 42 -3.48 -1.68 -0.55
CA ILE A 42 -4.53 -1.51 -1.58
C ILE A 42 -4.28 -0.28 -2.46
N ASN A 43 -3.92 0.86 -1.85
CA ASN A 43 -3.86 2.16 -2.52
C ASN A 43 -2.46 2.54 -3.01
N TRP A 44 -1.40 2.01 -2.38
CA TRP A 44 0.02 2.15 -2.69
C TRP A 44 0.37 1.31 -3.92
N THR A 45 -0.28 1.66 -5.02
CA THR A 45 0.20 1.40 -6.37
C THR A 45 1.23 2.48 -6.71
N VAL A 46 2.32 2.55 -5.94
CA VAL A 46 3.39 3.54 -6.21
C VAL A 46 4.11 3.15 -7.50
N GLY A 47 3.82 3.93 -8.54
CA GLY A 47 4.80 4.36 -9.53
C GLY A 47 5.09 3.38 -10.67
N GLU A 48 4.64 3.77 -11.87
CA GLU A 48 5.18 3.46 -13.21
C GLU A 48 5.37 2.00 -13.67
N THR A 49 5.38 0.97 -12.83
CA THR A 49 5.40 -0.43 -13.30
C THR A 49 3.99 -0.89 -13.56
N ASN A 50 3.38 -0.25 -14.53
CA ASN A 50 2.09 -0.61 -15.06
C ASN A 50 2.24 -1.93 -15.85
N PHE A 51 2.37 -3.05 -15.12
CA PHE A 51 2.23 -4.40 -15.68
C PHE A 51 0.97 -4.50 -16.54
N TYR A 52 -0.07 -3.76 -16.17
CA TYR A 52 -1.34 -3.70 -16.87
C TYR A 52 -1.26 -2.96 -18.21
N ASN A 53 -0.46 -1.89 -18.34
CA ASN A 53 -0.27 -1.17 -19.61
C ASN A 53 0.52 -2.03 -20.56
N THR A 54 1.59 -2.69 -20.10
CA THR A 54 2.37 -3.61 -20.95
C THR A 54 1.51 -4.80 -21.38
N TYR A 55 0.71 -5.36 -20.46
CA TYR A 55 -0.19 -6.47 -20.75
C TYR A 55 -1.34 -6.07 -21.69
N LYS A 56 -2.04 -4.97 -21.42
CA LYS A 56 -3.11 -4.46 -22.31
C LYS A 56 -2.59 -4.07 -23.69
N LYS A 57 -1.40 -3.48 -23.77
CA LYS A 57 -0.78 -3.11 -25.05
C LYS A 57 -0.47 -4.37 -25.88
N ARG A 58 -0.09 -5.48 -25.24
CA ARG A 58 0.11 -6.78 -25.91
C ARG A 58 -1.21 -7.42 -26.38
N GLN A 59 -2.26 -7.40 -25.55
CA GLN A 59 -3.58 -7.89 -25.94
C GLN A 59 -4.18 -7.09 -27.11
N ALA A 60 -4.09 -5.76 -27.06
CA ALA A 60 -4.59 -4.91 -28.12
C ALA A 60 -3.89 -5.19 -29.46
N LYS A 61 -2.58 -5.47 -29.42
CA LYS A 61 -1.82 -5.81 -30.63
C LYS A 61 -2.28 -7.15 -31.25
N ASN A 62 -2.47 -8.19 -30.44
CA ASN A 62 -2.91 -9.49 -30.92
C ASN A 62 -4.30 -9.45 -31.59
N ILE A 63 -5.25 -8.72 -31.00
CA ILE A 63 -6.62 -8.58 -31.56
C ILE A 63 -6.59 -7.87 -32.92
N VAL A 64 -5.73 -6.87 -33.09
CA VAL A 64 -5.59 -6.14 -34.35
C VAL A 64 -4.92 -7.01 -35.42
N GLU A 65 -3.86 -7.75 -35.06
CA GLU A 65 -3.22 -8.70 -35.99
C GLU A 65 -4.20 -9.80 -36.43
N GLU A 66 -5.00 -10.39 -35.54
CA GLU A 66 -6.03 -11.37 -35.90
C GLU A 66 -7.08 -10.78 -36.87
N ARG A 67 -7.55 -9.55 -36.63
CA ARG A 67 -8.51 -8.90 -37.53
C ARG A 67 -7.91 -8.60 -38.91
N LEU A 68 -6.64 -8.21 -38.96
CA LEU A 68 -5.93 -7.97 -40.22
C LEU A 68 -5.72 -9.27 -41.00
N HIS A 69 -5.36 -10.36 -40.32
CA HIS A 69 -5.23 -11.68 -40.94
C HIS A 69 -6.57 -12.24 -41.43
N ALA A 70 -7.65 -12.09 -40.66
CA ALA A 70 -8.99 -12.50 -41.08
C ALA A 70 -9.49 -11.68 -42.28
N ALA A 71 -9.20 -10.37 -42.32
CA ALA A 71 -9.56 -9.51 -43.46
C ALA A 71 -8.69 -9.73 -44.71
N GLN A 72 -7.48 -10.29 -44.55
CA GLN A 72 -6.61 -10.67 -45.66
C GLN A 72 -6.91 -12.07 -46.21
N ALA A 73 -7.47 -12.98 -45.40
CA ALA A 73 -7.84 -14.32 -45.83
C ALA A 73 -9.17 -14.37 -46.63
N ASP A 74 -9.95 -13.28 -46.59
CA ASP A 74 -11.25 -13.14 -47.28
C ASP A 74 -11.14 -12.39 -48.63
N LYS A 75 -9.92 -12.07 -49.09
CA LYS A 75 -9.61 -11.48 -50.40
C LYS A 75 -8.89 -12.48 -51.30
#